data_AF-A0A929VK50-F1
#
_entry.id   AF-A0A929VK50-F1
#
_cell.length_a   1.000
_cell.length_b   1.000
_cell.length_c   1.000
_cell.angle_alpha   90.00
_cell.angle_beta   90.00
_cell.angle_gamma   90.00
#
_symmetry.space_group_name_H-M   'P 1'
#
loop_
_entity.id
_entity.type
_entity.pdbx_description
1 polymer ?
#
loop_
_entity_poly.entity_id
_entity_poly.type
_entity_poly.pdbx_seq_one_letter_code
_entity_poly.pdbx_strand_id
1 'polypeptide(L)'
;RPAAVITPVSPTTVTNPNQTVIDEKPITNIVITPGNPAANVTVDNSKLPNGVTYNPTTNTVSGTPDVTDWGPSEETRKFEVPVVVTNPDGSKVTKDIEIVVQRDTDKDGDPDVTDPDDDGDGYTDAQEKTKGTDPKNSNSKPSTPATPTNPSNPNRPGTGNKPDTGRIAGKDRIDTAIDISKKFFGKSKTVIVVRSDLFPDSMTASVLAKLLNAPILLNPTDKLDSRVAEEIKRLGATEIIIVGGTDSISDRVREELKAFDADKDVERIAGKDRYGTSEMVARRVIGITGKKNTAVVASGQVFPDALSVGTFASRDGYPILLVKKDLIPNQIQRVIKDLDIDKVYIAGGTDTISKAAEAKLPKVIERMAGKNRYETSVAIAKSKFQGSKEAFIASGQQFADALVISPISGKYNLPTLLVSTNVNSNREVKRYIQETKIGRLTAIGGERYVPSSIIDSLTK
;
A
#
# COMPACT_ATOMS: atom_id res chain seq x y z
N ARG A 1 20.68 74.71 15.43
CA ARG A 1 21.21 73.38 15.01
C ARG A 1 20.18 72.77 14.08
N PRO A 2 20.51 72.38 12.84
CA PRO A 2 19.56 71.67 11.98
C PRO A 2 19.21 70.31 12.63
N ALA A 3 17.95 69.91 12.55
CA ALA A 3 17.51 68.57 12.95
C ALA A 3 18.15 67.54 12.00
N ALA A 4 18.78 66.50 12.56
CA ALA A 4 19.35 65.43 11.77
C ALA A 4 18.23 64.71 11.01
N VAL A 5 18.37 64.60 9.68
CA VAL A 5 17.50 63.78 8.86
C VAL A 5 17.78 62.32 9.21
N ILE A 6 16.87 61.70 9.97
CA ILE A 6 16.88 60.25 10.22
C ILE A 6 16.34 59.55 8.98
N THR A 7 17.22 59.20 8.05
CA THR A 7 16.90 58.24 6.99
C THR A 7 16.72 56.86 7.62
N PRO A 8 15.54 56.23 7.51
CA PRO A 8 15.35 54.89 8.05
C PRO A 8 16.26 53.91 7.31
N VAL A 9 17.08 53.17 8.07
CA VAL A 9 17.86 52.06 7.54
C VAL A 9 16.90 50.95 7.10
N SER A 10 17.15 50.36 5.92
CA SER A 10 16.40 49.19 5.50
C SER A 10 16.62 48.03 6.49
N PRO A 11 15.71 47.05 6.60
CA PRO A 11 15.93 45.89 7.44
C PRO A 11 17.00 44.97 6.82
N THR A 12 17.84 44.36 7.67
CA THR A 12 18.73 43.27 7.25
C THR A 12 17.92 42.04 6.83
N THR A 13 18.26 41.45 5.68
CA THR A 13 17.64 40.23 5.16
C THR A 13 18.64 39.09 5.04
N VAL A 14 18.16 37.86 5.21
CA VAL A 14 18.94 36.62 5.06
C VAL A 14 18.16 35.68 4.17
N THR A 15 18.77 35.18 3.09
CA THR A 15 18.13 34.18 2.20
C THR A 15 18.30 32.78 2.75
N ASN A 16 17.30 31.91 2.58
CA ASN A 16 17.35 30.51 3.03
C ASN A 16 17.83 30.35 4.49
N PRO A 17 17.32 31.14 5.44
CA PRO A 17 17.88 31.17 6.80
C PRO A 17 17.73 29.83 7.52
N ASN A 18 16.75 29.01 7.13
CA ASN A 18 16.57 27.66 7.64
C ASN A 18 16.57 26.69 6.46
N GLN A 19 17.40 25.65 6.54
CA GLN A 19 17.39 24.58 5.55
C GLN A 19 17.75 23.22 6.15
N THR A 20 17.17 22.18 5.57
CA THR A 20 17.49 20.78 5.85
C THR A 20 18.17 20.21 4.61
N VAL A 21 19.32 19.57 4.80
CA VAL A 21 20.12 18.97 3.73
C VAL A 21 20.61 17.59 4.16
N ILE A 22 20.86 16.73 3.17
CA ILE A 22 21.54 15.46 3.39
C ILE A 22 23.04 15.73 3.55
N ASP A 23 23.71 15.01 4.44
CA ASP A 23 25.16 15.09 4.63
C ASP A 23 25.90 14.84 3.29
N GLU A 24 27.07 15.47 3.12
CA GLU A 24 27.83 15.46 1.87
C GLU A 24 27.09 16.05 0.63
N LYS A 25 25.88 16.63 0.78
CA LYS A 25 25.19 17.40 -0.27
C LYS A 25 25.30 18.91 -0.01
N PRO A 26 25.48 19.73 -1.06
CA PRO A 26 25.70 21.17 -0.89
C PRO A 26 24.48 21.88 -0.30
N ILE A 27 24.72 22.84 0.60
CA ILE A 27 23.67 23.77 1.03
C ILE A 27 23.29 24.73 -0.08
N THR A 28 22.05 25.23 -0.04
CA THR A 28 21.71 26.41 -0.81
C THR A 28 22.37 27.63 -0.18
N ASN A 29 23.05 28.45 -0.98
CA ASN A 29 23.73 29.66 -0.50
C ASN A 29 22.80 30.53 0.37
N ILE A 30 23.34 30.92 1.53
CA ILE A 30 22.70 31.85 2.46
C ILE A 30 23.40 33.18 2.30
N VAL A 31 22.70 34.15 1.70
CA VAL A 31 23.22 35.49 1.45
C VAL A 31 22.66 36.44 2.50
N ILE A 32 23.55 37.14 3.19
CA ILE A 32 23.21 38.14 4.19
C ILE A 32 23.32 39.52 3.55
N THR A 33 22.20 40.24 3.50
CA THR A 33 22.14 41.60 2.96
C THR A 33 21.86 42.58 4.10
N PRO A 34 22.88 43.33 4.57
CA PRO A 34 22.69 44.35 5.58
C PRO A 34 21.76 45.45 5.11
N GLY A 35 20.95 45.95 6.03
CA GLY A 35 20.11 47.12 5.82
C GLY A 35 20.87 48.42 5.51
N ASN A 36 22.11 48.51 6.02
CA ASN A 36 23.04 49.60 5.77
C ASN A 36 24.26 49.04 5.00
N PRO A 37 24.57 49.53 3.78
CA PRO A 37 25.70 49.05 2.99
C PRO A 37 27.08 49.18 3.66
N ALA A 38 27.22 50.07 4.64
CA ALA A 38 28.46 50.26 5.41
C ALA A 38 28.52 49.39 6.68
N ALA A 39 27.52 48.55 6.95
CA ALA A 39 27.52 47.65 8.09
C ALA A 39 28.47 46.46 7.86
N ASN A 40 29.07 45.98 8.96
CA ASN A 40 29.93 44.80 8.95
C ASN A 40 29.13 43.56 9.37
N VAL A 41 29.30 42.45 8.65
CA VAL A 41 28.63 41.17 8.91
C VAL A 41 29.65 40.16 9.43
N THR A 42 29.37 39.61 10.62
CA THR A 42 30.18 38.56 11.24
C THR A 42 29.35 37.31 11.47
N VAL A 43 29.92 36.16 11.13
CA VAL A 43 29.34 34.82 11.35
C VAL A 43 30.28 34.04 12.26
N ASP A 44 29.73 33.34 13.24
CA ASP A 44 30.51 32.45 14.10
C ASP A 44 30.85 31.15 13.36
N ASN A 45 32.02 31.13 12.71
CA ASN A 45 32.47 29.98 11.94
C ASN A 45 32.62 28.70 12.77
N SER A 46 32.77 28.79 14.10
CA SER A 46 32.88 27.60 14.96
C SER A 46 31.55 26.86 15.13
N LYS A 47 30.44 27.51 14.78
CA LYS A 47 29.09 26.94 14.84
C LYS A 47 28.58 26.43 13.49
N LEU A 48 29.32 26.67 12.41
CA LEU A 48 29.02 26.10 11.11
C LEU A 48 29.35 24.61 11.10
N PRO A 49 28.59 23.78 10.36
CA PRO A 49 29.02 22.41 10.10
C PRO A 49 30.35 22.40 9.35
N ASN A 50 31.17 21.37 9.59
CA ASN A 50 32.38 21.13 8.81
C ASN A 50 32.05 21.12 7.31
N GLY A 51 32.92 21.73 6.49
CA GLY A 51 32.70 21.86 5.04
C GLY A 51 31.78 23.01 4.61
N VAL A 52 31.16 23.74 5.54
CA VAL A 52 30.45 25.00 5.27
C VAL A 52 31.27 26.19 5.77
N THR A 53 31.34 27.25 4.95
CA THR A 53 32.16 28.43 5.24
C THR A 53 31.42 29.74 4.98
N TYR A 54 31.86 30.81 5.65
CA TYR A 54 31.39 32.17 5.42
C TYR A 54 32.42 32.99 4.62
N ASN A 55 31.99 33.59 3.51
CA ASN A 55 32.77 34.53 2.73
C ASN A 55 32.38 35.99 3.07
N PRO A 56 33.27 36.76 3.73
CA PRO A 56 32.98 38.14 4.13
C PRO A 56 32.99 39.15 2.97
N THR A 57 33.54 38.80 1.79
CA THR A 57 33.50 39.67 0.62
C THR A 57 32.14 39.68 -0.06
N THR A 58 31.45 38.53 -0.04
CA THR A 58 30.14 38.36 -0.66
C THR A 58 29.00 38.23 0.37
N ASN A 59 29.32 38.32 1.66
CA ASN A 59 28.40 38.05 2.77
C ASN A 59 27.59 36.76 2.58
N THR A 60 28.25 35.70 2.11
CA THR A 60 27.59 34.44 1.74
C THR A 60 28.11 33.28 2.59
N VAL A 61 27.20 32.50 3.18
CA VAL A 61 27.50 31.18 3.74
C VAL A 61 27.20 30.13 2.68
N SER A 62 28.17 29.27 2.38
CA SER A 62 28.10 28.26 1.32
C SER A 62 29.01 27.08 1.62
N GLY A 63 28.75 25.94 1.00
CA GLY A 63 29.60 24.76 1.10
C GLY A 63 28.79 23.47 1.12
N THR A 64 29.45 22.40 1.55
CA THR A 64 28.88 21.06 1.66
C THR A 64 29.17 20.57 3.07
N PRO A 65 28.14 20.35 3.91
CA PRO A 65 28.33 19.74 5.23
C PRO A 65 29.02 18.38 5.11
N ASP A 66 29.91 18.10 6.06
CA ASP A 66 30.67 16.86 6.18
C ASP A 66 30.73 16.47 7.67
N VAL A 67 29.69 15.80 8.16
CA VAL A 67 29.60 15.38 9.55
C VAL A 67 30.21 13.97 9.69
N THR A 68 31.39 13.88 10.28
CA THR A 68 32.14 12.61 10.36
C THR A 68 31.99 11.87 11.69
N ASP A 69 31.34 12.47 12.69
CA ASP A 69 31.29 12.00 14.07
C ASP A 69 29.84 11.82 14.58
N TRP A 70 29.01 11.18 13.77
CA TRP A 70 27.63 10.83 14.11
C TRP A 70 27.55 9.93 15.36
N GLY A 71 26.59 10.23 16.25
CA GLY A 71 26.21 9.32 17.31
C GLY A 71 25.62 8.01 16.77
N PRO A 72 25.66 6.91 17.56
CA PRO A 72 25.24 5.58 17.10
C PRO A 72 23.76 5.50 16.69
N SER A 73 22.91 6.38 17.22
CA SER A 73 21.49 6.47 16.85
C SER A 73 21.12 7.87 16.34
N GLU A 74 22.12 8.65 15.93
CA GLU A 74 21.88 10.00 15.43
C GLU A 74 21.59 9.94 13.93
N GLU A 75 20.42 10.45 13.54
CA GLU A 75 19.96 10.52 12.15
C GLU A 75 19.93 11.97 11.64
N THR A 76 19.94 12.95 12.54
CA THR A 76 19.94 14.39 12.19
C THR A 76 20.75 15.20 13.18
N ARG A 77 21.47 16.21 12.69
CA ARG A 77 22.20 17.18 13.51
C ARG A 77 21.81 18.60 13.13
N LYS A 78 21.51 19.42 14.12
CA LYS A 78 21.11 20.82 13.93
C LYS A 78 22.25 21.76 14.32
N PHE A 79 22.58 22.69 13.42
CA PHE A 79 23.56 23.75 13.62
C PHE A 79 22.84 25.11 13.67
N GLU A 80 22.90 25.78 14.82
CA GLU A 80 22.37 27.13 15.01
C GLU A 80 23.52 28.13 14.96
N VAL A 81 23.57 28.93 13.91
CA VAL A 81 24.69 29.84 13.64
C VAL A 81 24.20 31.29 13.78
N PRO A 82 24.69 32.05 14.76
CA PRO A 82 24.34 33.45 14.90
C PRO A 82 25.10 34.31 13.87
N VAL A 83 24.36 35.16 13.18
CA VAL A 83 24.85 36.20 12.28
C VAL A 83 24.65 37.55 12.95
N VAL A 84 25.74 38.29 13.15
CA VAL A 84 25.71 39.61 13.77
C VAL A 84 26.05 40.67 12.72
N VAL A 85 25.14 41.61 12.53
CA VAL A 85 25.33 42.79 11.67
C VAL A 85 25.57 43.99 12.57
N THR A 86 26.73 44.62 12.44
CA THR A 86 27.13 45.82 13.20
C THR A 86 27.12 47.04 12.29
N ASN A 87 26.25 48.00 12.58
CA ASN A 87 26.15 49.26 11.84
C ASN A 87 27.30 50.23 12.21
N PRO A 88 27.59 51.25 11.38
CA PRO A 88 28.61 52.25 11.66
C PRO A 88 28.43 53.02 12.98
N ASP A 89 27.19 53.14 13.47
CA ASP A 89 26.85 53.78 14.74
C ASP A 89 27.08 52.87 15.97
N GLY A 90 27.54 51.63 15.74
CA GLY A 90 27.78 50.62 16.77
C GLY A 90 26.55 49.79 17.15
N SER A 91 25.35 50.10 16.62
CA SER A 91 24.16 49.28 16.84
C SER A 91 24.30 47.91 16.18
N LYS A 92 23.72 46.88 16.79
CA LYS A 92 23.81 45.49 16.34
C LYS A 92 22.45 44.87 16.10
N VAL A 93 22.36 44.08 15.03
CA VAL A 93 21.23 43.20 14.73
C VAL A 93 21.76 41.77 14.67
N THR A 94 21.16 40.88 15.45
CA THR A 94 21.46 39.44 15.40
C THR A 94 20.35 38.71 14.66
N LYS A 95 20.73 37.77 13.80
CA LYS A 95 19.84 36.84 13.10
C LYS A 95 20.44 35.44 13.23
N ASP A 96 19.61 34.45 13.51
CA ASP A 96 20.06 33.06 13.54
C ASP A 96 19.77 32.40 12.20
N ILE A 97 20.73 31.61 11.72
CA ILE A 97 20.53 30.67 10.61
C ILE A 97 20.58 29.24 11.16
N GLU A 98 19.75 28.38 10.61
CA GLU A 98 19.61 26.99 10.99
C GLU A 98 19.96 26.09 9.80
N ILE A 99 20.94 25.21 9.99
CA ILE A 99 21.28 24.15 9.05
C ILE A 99 21.04 22.82 9.76
N VAL A 100 20.06 22.05 9.28
CA VAL A 100 19.80 20.69 9.73
C VAL A 100 20.44 19.73 8.72
N VAL A 101 21.43 18.98 9.16
CA VAL A 101 22.08 17.93 8.36
C VAL A 101 21.44 16.60 8.69
N GLN A 102 21.03 15.84 7.69
CA GLN A 102 20.48 14.48 7.82
C GLN A 102 21.54 13.48 7.40
N ARG A 103 21.75 12.45 8.22
CA ARG A 103 22.67 11.36 7.92
C ARG A 103 22.14 10.52 6.75
N ASP A 104 23.05 9.98 5.96
CA ASP A 104 22.80 9.07 4.83
C ASP A 104 23.91 8.01 4.91
N THR A 105 23.61 6.91 5.61
CA THR A 105 24.61 5.94 6.07
C THR A 105 25.17 5.09 4.93
N ASP A 106 24.36 4.73 3.93
CA ASP A 106 24.80 3.95 2.76
C ASP A 106 25.17 4.81 1.52
N LYS A 107 24.87 6.11 1.57
CA LYS A 107 25.14 7.13 0.55
C LYS A 107 24.29 6.98 -0.72
N ASP A 108 23.11 6.39 -0.64
CA ASP A 108 22.20 6.23 -1.77
C ASP A 108 21.40 7.51 -2.10
N GLY A 109 21.36 8.47 -1.18
CA GLY A 109 20.66 9.74 -1.29
C GLY A 109 19.27 9.81 -0.68
N ASP A 110 18.81 8.75 0.01
CA ASP A 110 17.69 8.78 0.97
C ASP A 110 18.28 8.86 2.40
N PRO A 111 18.00 9.92 3.18
CA PRO A 111 18.59 10.04 4.51
C PRO A 111 17.99 9.02 5.50
N ASP A 112 18.76 8.61 6.51
CA ASP A 112 18.40 7.61 7.55
C ASP A 112 17.04 7.86 8.23
N VAL A 113 16.56 9.12 8.24
CA VAL A 113 15.23 9.43 8.79
C VAL A 113 14.06 8.91 7.95
N THR A 114 14.30 8.62 6.68
CA THR A 114 13.33 8.18 5.68
C THR A 114 13.71 6.86 4.99
N ASP A 115 14.99 6.51 5.01
CA ASP A 115 15.50 5.22 4.58
C ASP A 115 15.10 4.11 5.58
N PRO A 116 14.46 3.02 5.13
CA PRO A 116 14.16 1.87 5.98
C PRO A 116 15.30 0.86 6.16
N ASP A 117 16.42 0.96 5.44
CA ASP A 117 17.58 0.05 5.43
C ASP A 117 18.87 0.89 5.43
N ASP A 118 19.13 1.58 6.54
CA ASP A 118 20.13 2.66 6.67
C ASP A 118 21.52 2.30 6.10
N ASP A 119 21.97 1.05 6.20
CA ASP A 119 23.28 0.60 5.75
C ASP A 119 23.28 -0.18 4.42
N GLY A 120 22.12 -0.26 3.77
CA GLY A 120 21.91 -0.84 2.44
C GLY A 120 22.25 -2.33 2.38
N ASP A 121 22.23 -3.02 3.51
CA ASP A 121 22.81 -4.35 3.63
C ASP A 121 21.80 -5.48 3.32
N GLY A 122 20.56 -5.09 3.05
CA GLY A 122 19.42 -5.92 2.70
C GLY A 122 18.50 -6.24 3.89
N TYR A 123 18.74 -5.66 5.06
CA TYR A 123 17.94 -5.82 6.27
C TYR A 123 17.45 -4.49 6.81
N THR A 124 16.14 -4.25 6.76
CA THR A 124 15.59 -2.99 7.28
C THR A 124 15.94 -2.75 8.76
N ASP A 125 16.04 -1.49 9.22
CA ASP A 125 16.41 -1.20 10.61
C ASP A 125 15.44 -1.84 11.62
N ALA A 126 14.18 -1.98 11.22
CA ALA A 126 13.18 -2.67 12.01
C ALA A 126 13.49 -4.17 12.20
N GLN A 127 13.99 -4.84 11.16
CA GLN A 127 14.44 -6.23 11.25
C GLN A 127 15.65 -6.33 12.17
N GLU A 128 16.62 -5.45 12.00
CA GLU A 128 17.88 -5.45 12.75
C GLU A 128 17.67 -5.15 14.23
N LYS A 129 16.89 -4.12 14.54
CA LYS A 129 16.49 -3.77 15.91
C LYS A 129 15.77 -4.91 16.62
N THR A 130 14.97 -5.72 15.91
CA THR A 130 14.32 -6.90 16.50
C THR A 130 15.28 -8.07 16.72
N LYS A 131 16.40 -8.10 15.99
CA LYS A 131 17.42 -9.15 16.04
C LYS A 131 18.62 -8.75 16.90
N GLY A 132 18.65 -7.52 17.40
CA GLY A 132 19.75 -6.98 18.17
C GLY A 132 20.99 -6.72 17.33
N THR A 133 20.82 -6.52 16.03
CA THR A 133 21.87 -6.12 15.10
C THR A 133 21.79 -4.63 14.80
N ASP A 134 22.86 -4.09 14.21
CA ASP A 134 23.10 -2.64 14.17
C ASP A 134 22.75 -2.10 12.78
N PRO A 135 21.65 -1.34 12.64
CA PRO A 135 21.13 -0.90 11.34
C PRO A 135 22.03 0.04 10.57
N LYS A 136 23.05 0.60 11.23
CA LYS A 136 23.98 1.55 10.62
C LYS A 136 25.31 0.89 10.26
N ASN A 137 25.38 -0.43 10.22
CA ASN A 137 26.60 -1.20 10.03
C ASN A 137 26.34 -2.46 9.22
N SER A 138 26.64 -2.39 7.92
CA SER A 138 26.35 -3.44 6.94
C SER A 138 27.03 -4.80 7.19
N ASN A 139 27.91 -4.90 8.19
CA ASN A 139 28.52 -6.15 8.65
C ASN A 139 27.80 -6.76 9.87
N SER A 140 26.91 -6.00 10.51
CA SER A 140 26.11 -6.40 11.66
C SER A 140 24.80 -6.99 11.16
N LYS A 141 24.85 -8.14 10.49
CA LYS A 141 23.66 -8.73 9.88
C LYS A 141 22.89 -9.64 10.83
N PRO A 142 21.55 -9.65 10.79
CA PRO A 142 20.77 -10.75 11.31
C PRO A 142 21.26 -12.09 10.74
N SER A 143 21.44 -13.11 11.58
CA SER A 143 21.77 -14.45 11.10
C SER A 143 20.71 -14.95 10.11
N THR A 144 21.08 -15.06 8.83
CA THR A 144 20.21 -15.52 7.74
C THR A 144 19.60 -16.90 8.04
N PRO A 145 18.27 -17.09 7.98
CA PRO A 145 17.70 -18.36 7.52
C PRO A 145 18.14 -18.58 6.06
N ALA A 146 18.48 -19.83 5.71
CA ALA A 146 18.98 -20.18 4.38
C ALA A 146 18.15 -19.58 3.23
N THR A 147 18.84 -19.01 2.25
CA THR A 147 18.30 -18.40 1.04
C THR A 147 17.36 -19.35 0.28
N PRO A 148 16.20 -18.89 -0.25
CA PRO A 148 15.40 -19.68 -1.17
C PRO A 148 16.16 -19.83 -2.49
N THR A 149 16.39 -21.07 -2.90
CA THR A 149 16.91 -21.39 -4.23
C THR A 149 15.83 -21.16 -5.29
N ASN A 150 16.25 -20.60 -6.43
CA ASN A 150 15.53 -20.55 -7.70
C ASN A 150 14.89 -21.93 -8.02
N PRO A 151 13.71 -22.00 -8.67
CA PRO A 151 12.87 -23.19 -8.65
C PRO A 151 13.56 -24.34 -9.40
N SER A 152 14.08 -25.29 -8.63
CA SER A 152 14.54 -26.56 -9.18
C SER A 152 13.32 -27.49 -9.24
N ASN A 153 12.92 -27.80 -10.47
CA ASN A 153 12.38 -29.08 -10.95
C ASN A 153 11.20 -29.70 -10.15
N PRO A 154 10.00 -29.90 -10.74
CA PRO A 154 8.76 -30.29 -10.05
C PRO A 154 8.71 -31.75 -9.55
N ASN A 155 9.84 -32.39 -9.26
CA ASN A 155 9.89 -33.74 -8.74
C ASN A 155 10.86 -33.85 -7.56
N ARG A 156 10.41 -33.40 -6.39
CA ARG A 156 10.96 -33.86 -5.11
C ARG A 156 9.83 -34.09 -4.12
N PRO A 157 9.56 -35.35 -3.72
CA PRO A 157 8.59 -35.63 -2.67
C PRO A 157 9.15 -35.10 -1.34
N GLY A 158 8.51 -34.07 -0.79
CA GLY A 158 8.82 -33.58 0.56
C GLY A 158 8.31 -34.56 1.61
N THR A 159 9.21 -35.26 2.27
CA THR A 159 8.94 -36.01 3.49
C THR A 159 8.95 -35.04 4.68
N GLY A 160 7.77 -34.57 5.07
CA GLY A 160 7.56 -33.79 6.29
C GLY A 160 6.12 -33.27 6.38
N ASN A 161 5.39 -33.64 7.42
CA ASN A 161 3.95 -33.31 7.61
C ASN A 161 3.66 -31.80 7.86
N LYS A 162 4.64 -30.89 7.75
CA LYS A 162 4.47 -29.45 7.96
C LYS A 162 4.33 -28.73 6.60
N PRO A 163 3.28 -27.91 6.38
CA PRO A 163 3.17 -27.08 5.19
C PRO A 163 4.36 -26.12 5.03
N ASP A 164 4.85 -25.95 3.80
CA ASP A 164 5.79 -24.89 3.41
C ASP A 164 5.14 -23.51 3.53
N THR A 165 5.88 -22.50 3.96
CA THR A 165 5.34 -21.17 4.24
C THR A 165 6.08 -20.09 3.45
N GLY A 166 5.33 -19.17 2.84
CA GLY A 166 5.85 -17.97 2.19
C GLY A 166 5.03 -16.73 2.55
N ARG A 167 5.52 -15.54 2.17
CA ARG A 167 4.82 -14.26 2.36
C ARG A 167 4.91 -13.37 1.13
N ILE A 168 3.87 -12.58 0.90
CA ILE A 168 3.85 -11.42 -0.01
C ILE A 168 3.28 -10.26 0.79
N ALA A 169 4.10 -9.23 1.05
CA ALA A 169 3.72 -8.09 1.85
C ALA A 169 4.64 -6.91 1.55
N GLY A 170 4.05 -5.73 1.42
CA GLY A 170 4.76 -4.45 1.36
C GLY A 170 4.59 -3.66 2.66
N LYS A 171 5.20 -2.47 2.74
CA LYS A 171 5.12 -1.57 3.92
C LYS A 171 3.69 -1.15 4.26
N ASP A 172 2.83 -1.05 3.25
CA ASP A 172 1.41 -0.80 3.41
C ASP A 172 0.58 -1.63 2.41
N ARG A 173 -0.72 -1.35 2.33
CA ARG A 173 -1.64 -2.05 1.42
C ARG A 173 -1.37 -1.76 -0.06
N ILE A 174 -0.86 -0.57 -0.37
CA ILE A 174 -0.52 -0.16 -1.74
C ILE A 174 0.69 -0.96 -2.19
N ASP A 175 1.74 -1.02 -1.37
CA ASP A 175 2.92 -1.83 -1.71
C ASP A 175 2.61 -3.32 -1.71
N THR A 176 1.77 -3.81 -0.80
CA THR A 176 1.32 -5.21 -0.85
C THR A 176 0.62 -5.52 -2.18
N ALA A 177 -0.19 -4.59 -2.70
CA ALA A 177 -0.83 -4.75 -4.01
C ALA A 177 0.19 -4.75 -5.15
N ILE A 178 1.20 -3.87 -5.07
CA ILE A 178 2.30 -3.77 -6.04
C ILE A 178 3.16 -5.04 -6.01
N ASP A 179 3.47 -5.60 -4.84
CA ASP A 179 4.27 -6.82 -4.71
C ASP A 179 3.52 -8.06 -5.22
N ILE A 180 2.21 -8.12 -5.00
CA ILE A 180 1.35 -9.11 -5.67
C ILE A 180 1.44 -8.91 -7.19
N SER A 181 1.37 -7.67 -7.68
CA SER A 181 1.50 -7.36 -9.10
C SER A 181 2.84 -7.83 -9.67
N LYS A 182 3.97 -7.42 -9.08
CA LYS A 182 5.33 -7.81 -9.48
C LYS A 182 5.51 -9.33 -9.50
N LYS A 183 4.96 -10.04 -8.50
CA LYS A 183 5.11 -11.49 -8.39
C LYS A 183 4.33 -12.28 -9.44
N PHE A 184 3.14 -11.81 -9.82
CA PHE A 184 2.24 -12.57 -10.70
C PHE A 184 2.11 -12.00 -12.12
N PHE A 185 2.62 -10.79 -12.37
CA PHE A 185 2.55 -10.09 -13.65
C PHE A 185 3.90 -9.48 -14.04
N GLY A 186 4.58 -10.12 -15.01
CA GLY A 186 5.74 -9.52 -15.66
C GLY A 186 5.36 -8.28 -16.47
N LYS A 187 4.26 -8.38 -17.22
CA LYS A 187 3.59 -7.30 -17.97
C LYS A 187 2.07 -7.47 -17.85
N SER A 188 1.32 -6.39 -18.04
CA SER A 188 -0.14 -6.43 -18.16
C SER A 188 -0.61 -5.34 -19.11
N LYS A 189 -1.49 -5.67 -20.06
CA LYS A 189 -2.13 -4.66 -20.92
C LYS A 189 -3.05 -3.75 -20.11
N THR A 190 -3.81 -4.35 -19.21
CA THR A 190 -4.84 -3.68 -18.43
C THR A 190 -4.45 -3.62 -16.96
N VAL A 191 -4.79 -2.53 -16.27
CA VAL A 191 -4.70 -2.39 -14.81
C VAL A 191 -6.04 -1.94 -14.27
N ILE A 192 -6.47 -2.54 -13.16
CA ILE A 192 -7.65 -2.08 -12.43
C ILE A 192 -7.22 -1.27 -11.21
N VAL A 193 -7.65 -0.01 -11.15
CA VAL A 193 -7.37 0.91 -10.04
C VAL A 193 -8.61 1.04 -9.17
N VAL A 194 -8.44 0.84 -7.87
CA VAL A 194 -9.51 0.95 -6.87
C VAL A 194 -9.01 1.72 -5.66
N ARG A 195 -9.94 2.24 -4.85
CA ARG A 195 -9.58 2.99 -3.65
C ARG A 195 -8.91 2.10 -2.60
N SER A 196 -7.95 2.65 -1.88
CA SER A 196 -7.14 1.91 -0.91
C SER A 196 -7.84 1.71 0.44
N ASP A 197 -8.74 2.59 0.85
CA ASP A 197 -9.25 2.72 2.23
C ASP A 197 -10.65 2.13 2.47
N LEU A 198 -11.42 1.83 1.41
CA LEU A 198 -12.78 1.27 1.52
C LEU A 198 -13.01 0.12 0.52
N PHE A 199 -13.67 -0.95 0.99
CA PHE A 199 -13.74 -2.26 0.32
C PHE A 199 -14.84 -2.52 -0.75
N PRO A 200 -16.06 -1.93 -0.70
CA PRO A 200 -17.20 -2.48 -1.43
C PRO A 200 -17.06 -2.46 -2.95
N ASP A 201 -16.58 -1.34 -3.51
CA ASP A 201 -16.40 -1.18 -4.96
C ASP A 201 -15.30 -2.13 -5.44
N SER A 202 -14.17 -2.13 -4.72
CA SER A 202 -12.98 -2.92 -4.98
C SER A 202 -13.25 -4.43 -5.00
N MET A 203 -14.23 -4.92 -4.24
CA MET A 203 -14.48 -6.36 -4.12
C MET A 203 -15.07 -6.96 -5.40
N THR A 204 -15.98 -6.20 -6.04
CA THR A 204 -16.60 -6.62 -7.30
C THR A 204 -15.60 -6.64 -8.45
N ALA A 205 -14.56 -5.81 -8.35
CA ALA A 205 -13.47 -5.73 -9.33
C ALA A 205 -12.66 -7.03 -9.45
N SER A 206 -12.66 -7.90 -8.42
CA SER A 206 -11.85 -9.13 -8.42
C SER A 206 -12.12 -10.04 -9.61
N VAL A 207 -13.40 -10.22 -9.95
CA VAL A 207 -13.84 -11.06 -11.07
C VAL A 207 -13.41 -10.45 -12.39
N LEU A 208 -13.59 -9.13 -12.54
CA LEU A 208 -13.18 -8.39 -13.73
C LEU A 208 -11.66 -8.44 -13.93
N ALA A 209 -10.89 -8.23 -12.87
CA ALA A 209 -9.43 -8.31 -12.88
C ALA A 209 -8.94 -9.67 -13.37
N LYS A 210 -9.53 -10.76 -12.86
CA LYS A 210 -9.20 -12.11 -13.33
C LYS A 210 -9.50 -12.30 -14.81
N LEU A 211 -10.68 -11.87 -15.26
CA LEU A 211 -11.11 -12.04 -16.66
C LEU A 211 -10.23 -11.27 -17.65
N LEU A 212 -9.76 -10.08 -17.25
CA LEU A 212 -8.85 -9.25 -18.04
C LEU A 212 -7.38 -9.62 -17.85
N ASN A 213 -7.08 -10.61 -16.99
CA ASN A 213 -5.72 -10.95 -16.57
C ASN A 213 -4.94 -9.69 -16.14
N ALA A 214 -5.58 -8.86 -15.32
CA ALA A 214 -5.08 -7.58 -14.85
C ALA A 214 -4.82 -7.61 -13.33
N PRO A 215 -3.74 -6.95 -12.83
CA PRO A 215 -3.58 -6.70 -11.41
C PRO A 215 -4.59 -5.65 -10.92
N ILE A 216 -4.95 -5.74 -9.64
CA ILE A 216 -5.65 -4.68 -8.92
C ILE A 216 -4.59 -3.86 -8.18
N LEU A 217 -4.53 -2.56 -8.45
CA LEU A 217 -3.71 -1.61 -7.71
C LEU A 217 -4.60 -0.74 -6.81
N LEU A 218 -4.09 -0.44 -5.62
CA LEU A 218 -4.79 0.38 -4.63
C LEU A 218 -4.24 1.80 -4.69
N ASN A 219 -5.14 2.79 -4.78
CA ASN A 219 -4.75 4.20 -4.82
C ASN A 219 -5.55 5.02 -3.78
N PRO A 220 -4.99 6.10 -3.21
CA PRO A 220 -5.77 7.09 -2.45
C PRO A 220 -6.86 7.77 -3.31
N THR A 221 -7.84 8.39 -2.68
CA THR A 221 -8.96 9.02 -3.42
C THR A 221 -8.50 10.21 -4.28
N ASP A 222 -7.69 11.11 -3.73
CA ASP A 222 -7.51 12.47 -4.27
C ASP A 222 -6.15 12.74 -4.92
N LYS A 223 -5.26 11.74 -4.94
CA LYS A 223 -3.91 11.85 -5.53
C LYS A 223 -3.46 10.51 -6.10
N LEU A 224 -2.89 10.51 -7.30
CA LEU A 224 -2.21 9.32 -7.82
C LEU A 224 -0.93 9.11 -7.02
N ASP A 225 -0.86 7.97 -6.32
CA ASP A 225 0.34 7.57 -5.61
C ASP A 225 1.44 7.27 -6.63
N SER A 226 2.65 7.81 -6.42
CA SER A 226 3.75 7.65 -7.36
C SER A 226 4.13 6.18 -7.56
N ARG A 227 4.01 5.36 -6.50
CA ARG A 227 4.29 3.91 -6.56
C ARG A 227 3.30 3.20 -7.48
N VAL A 228 2.03 3.63 -7.48
CA VAL A 228 1.01 3.09 -8.38
C VAL A 228 1.32 3.49 -9.83
N ALA A 229 1.69 4.76 -10.06
CA ALA A 229 2.08 5.23 -11.38
C ALA A 229 3.31 4.49 -11.94
N GLU A 230 4.30 4.23 -11.10
CA GLU A 230 5.49 3.45 -11.45
C GLU A 230 5.16 2.00 -11.76
N GLU A 231 4.28 1.37 -10.98
CA GLU A 231 3.87 -0.01 -11.26
C GLU A 231 3.07 -0.13 -12.56
N ILE A 232 2.21 0.85 -12.88
CA ILE A 232 1.53 0.95 -14.18
C ILE A 232 2.55 1.02 -15.33
N LYS A 233 3.59 1.85 -15.20
CA LYS A 233 4.69 1.94 -16.18
C LYS A 233 5.45 0.62 -16.30
N ARG A 234 5.83 -0.01 -15.17
CA ARG A 234 6.57 -1.28 -15.15
C ARG A 234 5.81 -2.39 -15.87
N LEU A 235 4.50 -2.44 -15.68
CA LEU A 235 3.61 -3.40 -16.35
C LEU A 235 3.50 -3.16 -17.86
N GLY A 236 3.82 -1.95 -18.33
CA GLY A 236 3.55 -1.51 -19.70
C GLY A 236 2.06 -1.44 -20.00
N ALA A 237 1.25 -1.09 -18.99
CA ALA A 237 -0.19 -1.04 -19.13
C ALA A 237 -0.61 0.12 -20.03
N THR A 238 -1.61 -0.15 -20.86
CA THR A 238 -2.16 0.74 -21.89
C THR A 238 -3.66 0.89 -21.78
N GLU A 239 -4.32 0.12 -20.92
CA GLU A 239 -5.74 0.24 -20.59
C GLU A 239 -5.89 0.35 -19.07
N ILE A 240 -6.46 1.45 -18.60
CA ILE A 240 -6.67 1.70 -17.17
C ILE A 240 -8.16 1.71 -16.89
N ILE A 241 -8.58 0.88 -15.94
CA ILE A 241 -9.98 0.79 -15.52
C ILE A 241 -10.08 1.19 -14.06
N ILE A 242 -10.86 2.22 -13.76
CA ILE A 242 -11.25 2.57 -12.40
C ILE A 242 -12.54 1.84 -12.03
N VAL A 243 -12.55 1.13 -10.91
CA VAL A 243 -13.80 0.61 -10.32
C VAL A 243 -14.16 1.41 -9.07
N GLY A 244 -15.27 2.14 -9.14
CA GLY A 244 -15.73 3.05 -8.10
C GLY A 244 -15.97 4.47 -8.62
N GLY A 245 -16.86 5.18 -7.92
CA GLY A 245 -17.23 6.57 -8.23
C GLY A 245 -16.11 7.57 -7.96
N THR A 246 -16.42 8.85 -8.16
CA THR A 246 -15.49 9.97 -7.90
C THR A 246 -15.08 10.08 -6.44
N ASP A 247 -15.97 9.71 -5.51
CA ASP A 247 -15.67 9.66 -4.07
C ASP A 247 -14.72 8.51 -3.69
N SER A 248 -14.48 7.59 -4.61
CA SER A 248 -13.55 6.47 -4.47
C SER A 248 -12.21 6.80 -5.12
N ILE A 249 -12.22 7.24 -6.37
CA ILE A 249 -11.04 7.73 -7.08
C ILE A 249 -11.50 9.00 -7.81
N SER A 250 -10.97 10.15 -7.38
CA SER A 250 -11.37 11.46 -7.89
C SER A 250 -11.13 11.61 -9.39
N ASP A 251 -11.81 12.58 -10.00
CA ASP A 251 -11.57 12.89 -11.41
C ASP A 251 -10.17 13.45 -11.64
N ARG A 252 -9.57 14.12 -10.65
CA ARG A 252 -8.15 14.50 -10.69
C ARG A 252 -7.25 13.28 -10.91
N VAL A 253 -7.43 12.23 -10.13
CA VAL A 253 -6.65 10.99 -10.28
C VAL A 253 -6.93 10.35 -11.64
N ARG A 254 -8.18 10.34 -12.10
CA ARG A 254 -8.53 9.85 -13.44
C ARG A 254 -7.80 10.62 -14.54
N GLU A 255 -7.70 11.95 -14.45
CA GLU A 255 -6.95 12.77 -15.39
C GLU A 255 -5.44 12.46 -15.34
N GLU A 256 -4.87 12.28 -14.15
CA GLU A 256 -3.46 11.86 -13.98
C GLU A 256 -3.21 10.46 -14.61
N LEU A 257 -4.17 9.54 -14.47
CA LEU A 257 -4.09 8.19 -15.04
C LEU A 257 -4.15 8.16 -16.59
N LYS A 258 -4.75 9.17 -17.25
CA LYS A 258 -4.75 9.27 -18.71
C LYS A 258 -3.35 9.34 -19.30
N ALA A 259 -2.34 9.75 -18.52
CA ALA A 259 -0.95 9.72 -18.98
C ALA A 259 -0.51 8.30 -19.41
N PHE A 260 -1.07 7.26 -18.79
CA PHE A 260 -0.73 5.85 -19.03
C PHE A 260 -1.67 5.15 -20.00
N ASP A 261 -2.92 5.61 -20.10
CA ASP A 261 -3.88 5.04 -21.03
C ASP A 261 -3.52 5.39 -22.48
N ALA A 262 -3.64 4.41 -23.39
CA ALA A 262 -3.28 4.55 -24.79
C ALA A 262 -4.25 5.47 -25.55
N ASP A 263 -5.55 5.44 -25.22
CA ASP A 263 -6.57 6.26 -25.89
C ASP A 263 -6.90 7.56 -25.14
N LYS A 264 -6.28 7.78 -23.96
CA LYS A 264 -6.52 8.91 -23.06
C LYS A 264 -7.96 8.94 -22.51
N ASP A 265 -8.65 7.81 -22.50
CA ASP A 265 -9.98 7.64 -21.91
C ASP A 265 -9.99 6.49 -20.90
N VAL A 266 -9.52 6.79 -19.68
CA VAL A 266 -9.57 5.87 -18.55
C VAL A 266 -11.03 5.46 -18.28
N GLU A 267 -11.35 4.17 -18.47
CA GLU A 267 -12.69 3.61 -18.22
C GLU A 267 -13.03 3.76 -16.73
N ARG A 268 -14.25 4.24 -16.41
CA ARG A 268 -14.77 4.24 -15.05
C ARG A 268 -16.03 3.38 -14.95
N ILE A 269 -15.96 2.32 -14.17
CA ILE A 269 -17.09 1.46 -13.86
C ILE A 269 -17.60 1.81 -12.47
N ALA A 270 -18.71 2.55 -12.41
CA ALA A 270 -19.28 3.03 -11.16
C ALA A 270 -20.80 3.17 -11.26
N GLY A 271 -21.49 2.94 -10.13
CA GLY A 271 -22.87 3.37 -9.94
C GLY A 271 -22.98 4.47 -8.89
N LYS A 272 -24.22 4.85 -8.57
CA LYS A 272 -24.52 5.86 -7.54
C LYS A 272 -23.98 5.49 -6.14
N ASP A 273 -23.88 4.20 -5.88
CA ASP A 273 -23.37 3.64 -4.64
C ASP A 273 -22.76 2.26 -4.93
N ARG A 274 -22.27 1.58 -3.88
CA ARG A 274 -21.69 0.23 -3.99
C ARG A 274 -22.59 -0.79 -4.67
N TYR A 275 -23.91 -0.67 -4.54
CA TYR A 275 -24.86 -1.60 -5.16
C TYR A 275 -24.96 -1.33 -6.65
N GLY A 276 -25.03 -0.06 -7.03
CA GLY A 276 -24.92 0.37 -8.42
C GLY A 276 -23.58 -0.02 -9.06
N THR A 277 -22.45 0.15 -8.35
CA THR A 277 -21.14 -0.30 -8.85
C THR A 277 -21.12 -1.81 -9.08
N SER A 278 -21.69 -2.60 -8.16
CA SER A 278 -21.81 -4.06 -8.35
C SER A 278 -22.69 -4.45 -9.53
N GLU A 279 -23.77 -3.69 -9.82
CA GLU A 279 -24.58 -3.85 -11.03
C GLU A 279 -23.74 -3.58 -12.30
N MET A 280 -22.98 -2.48 -12.33
CA MET A 280 -22.18 -2.10 -13.51
C MET A 280 -21.06 -3.11 -13.79
N VAL A 281 -20.37 -3.56 -12.74
CA VAL A 281 -19.35 -4.60 -12.87
C VAL A 281 -19.99 -5.93 -13.29
N ALA A 282 -21.18 -6.27 -12.79
CA ALA A 282 -21.88 -7.49 -13.20
C ALA A 282 -22.20 -7.51 -14.69
N ARG A 283 -22.67 -6.38 -15.24
CA ARG A 283 -22.90 -6.22 -16.68
C ARG A 283 -21.62 -6.42 -17.49
N ARG A 284 -20.50 -5.85 -17.03
CA ARG A 284 -19.19 -6.02 -17.69
C ARG A 284 -18.72 -7.47 -17.66
N VAL A 285 -18.79 -8.13 -16.52
CA VAL A 285 -18.40 -9.54 -16.33
C VAL A 285 -19.22 -10.47 -17.23
N ILE A 286 -20.55 -10.31 -17.26
CA ILE A 286 -21.41 -11.13 -18.14
C ILE A 286 -21.18 -10.80 -19.61
N GLY A 287 -20.94 -9.53 -19.95
CA GLY A 287 -20.58 -9.11 -21.31
C GLY A 287 -19.31 -9.78 -21.82
N ILE A 288 -18.29 -9.96 -20.97
CA ILE A 288 -17.03 -10.65 -21.33
C ILE A 288 -17.22 -12.17 -21.41
N THR A 289 -17.88 -12.76 -20.40
CA THR A 289 -17.94 -14.22 -20.27
C THR A 289 -19.00 -14.88 -21.12
N GLY A 290 -20.07 -14.16 -21.47
CA GLY A 290 -21.30 -14.72 -22.02
C GLY A 290 -22.03 -15.67 -21.05
N LYS A 291 -21.52 -15.86 -19.83
CA LYS A 291 -22.09 -16.73 -18.80
C LYS A 291 -23.25 -16.02 -18.13
N LYS A 292 -24.38 -16.01 -18.83
CA LYS A 292 -25.66 -15.60 -18.28
C LYS A 292 -26.07 -16.59 -17.16
N ASN A 293 -27.07 -16.24 -16.37
CA ASN A 293 -27.77 -17.11 -15.42
C ASN A 293 -27.19 -17.26 -14.02
N THR A 294 -25.88 -17.14 -13.78
CA THR A 294 -25.31 -17.39 -12.44
C THR A 294 -24.60 -16.16 -11.87
N ALA A 295 -24.90 -15.83 -10.62
CA ALA A 295 -24.20 -14.79 -9.86
C ALA A 295 -23.86 -15.25 -8.44
N VAL A 296 -22.96 -14.51 -7.78
CA VAL A 296 -22.68 -14.66 -6.36
C VAL A 296 -23.20 -13.45 -5.61
N VAL A 297 -23.95 -13.69 -4.54
CA VAL A 297 -24.55 -12.64 -3.70
C VAL A 297 -23.78 -12.54 -2.39
N ALA A 298 -23.35 -11.33 -2.05
CA ALA A 298 -22.62 -11.03 -0.83
C ALA A 298 -23.16 -9.75 -0.16
N SER A 299 -22.89 -9.59 1.14
CA SER A 299 -23.30 -8.38 1.85
C SER A 299 -22.48 -7.18 1.40
N GLY A 300 -23.16 -6.11 0.97
CA GLY A 300 -22.54 -4.82 0.72
C GLY A 300 -22.26 -4.03 2.01
N GLN A 301 -22.71 -4.50 3.18
CA GLN A 301 -22.58 -3.78 4.45
C GLN A 301 -21.42 -4.32 5.31
N VAL A 302 -21.03 -5.59 5.12
CA VAL A 302 -20.07 -6.30 5.97
C VAL A 302 -19.05 -7.03 5.09
N PHE A 303 -17.80 -6.56 5.10
CA PHE A 303 -16.70 -7.03 4.24
C PHE A 303 -16.22 -8.48 4.43
N PRO A 304 -16.18 -9.05 5.66
CA PRO A 304 -15.43 -10.29 5.89
C PRO A 304 -15.99 -11.53 5.21
N ASP A 305 -17.33 -11.61 5.13
CA ASP A 305 -18.01 -12.71 4.43
C ASP A 305 -17.83 -12.63 2.92
N ALA A 306 -17.37 -11.48 2.42
CA ALA A 306 -17.39 -11.13 1.01
C ALA A 306 -15.99 -11.22 0.37
N LEU A 307 -14.91 -11.23 1.16
CA LEU A 307 -13.53 -11.35 0.68
C LEU A 307 -13.17 -12.74 0.14
N SER A 308 -13.52 -13.81 0.86
CA SER A 308 -13.26 -15.19 0.41
C SER A 308 -14.11 -15.60 -0.80
N VAL A 309 -15.13 -14.80 -1.12
CA VAL A 309 -16.05 -14.97 -2.24
C VAL A 309 -15.43 -14.51 -3.54
N GLY A 310 -14.61 -13.45 -3.48
CA GLY A 310 -13.86 -12.93 -4.62
C GLY A 310 -13.11 -14.05 -5.33
N THR A 311 -12.49 -14.96 -4.56
CA THR A 311 -11.75 -16.11 -5.06
C THR A 311 -12.61 -17.10 -5.84
N PHE A 312 -13.76 -17.52 -5.30
CA PHE A 312 -14.71 -18.41 -5.99
C PHE A 312 -15.32 -17.74 -7.23
N ALA A 313 -15.82 -16.52 -7.06
CA ALA A 313 -16.45 -15.76 -8.14
C ALA A 313 -15.47 -15.49 -9.30
N SER A 314 -14.21 -15.14 -8.97
CA SER A 314 -13.15 -14.89 -9.96
C SER A 314 -12.79 -16.15 -10.73
N ARG A 315 -12.67 -17.29 -10.05
CA ARG A 315 -12.35 -18.57 -10.72
C ARG A 315 -13.40 -18.90 -11.78
N ASP A 316 -14.67 -18.89 -11.41
CA ASP A 316 -15.77 -19.34 -12.27
C ASP A 316 -16.24 -18.24 -13.23
N GLY A 317 -15.84 -16.98 -12.98
CA GLY A 317 -16.25 -15.82 -13.79
C GLY A 317 -17.70 -15.41 -13.52
N TYR A 318 -18.18 -15.58 -12.29
CA TYR A 318 -19.52 -15.17 -11.90
C TYR A 318 -19.49 -13.75 -11.33
N PRO A 319 -20.41 -12.85 -11.74
CA PRO A 319 -20.48 -11.52 -11.16
C PRO A 319 -20.85 -11.58 -9.68
N ILE A 320 -20.32 -10.63 -8.91
CA ILE A 320 -20.67 -10.45 -7.49
C ILE A 320 -21.71 -9.33 -7.37
N LEU A 321 -22.89 -9.67 -6.83
CA LEU A 321 -23.98 -8.75 -6.56
C LEU A 321 -24.02 -8.41 -5.07
N LEU A 322 -23.97 -7.12 -4.75
CA LEU A 322 -24.00 -6.66 -3.37
C LEU A 322 -25.43 -6.45 -2.89
N VAL A 323 -25.77 -6.90 -1.69
CA VAL A 323 -27.11 -6.72 -1.10
C VAL A 323 -27.05 -6.13 0.31
N LYS A 324 -28.18 -5.68 0.85
CA LYS A 324 -28.33 -5.30 2.26
C LYS A 324 -28.82 -6.51 3.05
N LYS A 325 -28.66 -6.48 4.38
CA LYS A 325 -29.07 -7.56 5.29
C LYS A 325 -30.49 -8.05 5.03
N ASP A 326 -31.45 -7.12 4.97
CA ASP A 326 -32.88 -7.43 4.90
C ASP A 326 -33.54 -6.97 3.58
N LEU A 327 -32.73 -6.50 2.63
CA LEU A 327 -33.22 -5.89 1.40
C LEU A 327 -32.30 -6.17 0.21
N ILE A 328 -32.90 -6.59 -0.91
CA ILE A 328 -32.25 -6.59 -2.22
C ILE A 328 -32.49 -5.21 -2.85
N PRO A 329 -31.46 -4.37 -3.04
CA PRO A 329 -31.64 -3.04 -3.64
C PRO A 329 -32.26 -3.12 -5.04
N ASN A 330 -33.03 -2.10 -5.44
CA ASN A 330 -33.74 -2.10 -6.73
C ASN A 330 -32.80 -2.28 -7.92
N GLN A 331 -31.61 -1.69 -7.88
CA GLN A 331 -30.54 -1.88 -8.88
C GLN A 331 -30.18 -3.37 -9.07
N ILE A 332 -30.09 -4.11 -7.97
CA ILE A 332 -29.75 -5.54 -7.98
C ILE A 332 -30.91 -6.37 -8.48
N GLN A 333 -32.15 -6.04 -8.11
CA GLN A 333 -33.33 -6.70 -8.66
C GLN A 333 -33.41 -6.52 -10.19
N ARG A 334 -33.11 -5.30 -10.68
CA ARG A 334 -33.06 -5.01 -12.12
C ARG A 334 -31.96 -5.79 -12.81
N VAL A 335 -30.72 -5.75 -12.31
CA VAL A 335 -29.60 -6.44 -12.99
C VAL A 335 -29.79 -7.96 -13.01
N ILE A 336 -30.43 -8.54 -11.97
CA ILE A 336 -30.82 -9.95 -11.96
C ILE A 336 -31.76 -10.26 -13.14
N LYS A 337 -32.77 -9.41 -13.37
CA LYS A 337 -33.71 -9.58 -14.47
C LYS A 337 -33.06 -9.31 -15.83
N ASP A 338 -32.33 -8.21 -15.96
CA ASP A 338 -31.76 -7.76 -17.24
C ASP A 338 -30.66 -8.68 -17.76
N LEU A 339 -29.96 -9.40 -16.86
CA LEU A 339 -28.90 -10.35 -17.21
C LEU A 339 -29.36 -11.81 -17.14
N ASP A 340 -30.67 -12.04 -17.04
CA ASP A 340 -31.30 -13.37 -16.96
C ASP A 340 -30.70 -14.27 -15.87
N ILE A 341 -30.33 -13.70 -14.71
CA ILE A 341 -29.75 -14.44 -13.58
C ILE A 341 -30.84 -15.27 -12.90
N ASP A 342 -30.80 -16.60 -13.07
CA ASP A 342 -31.77 -17.54 -12.51
C ASP A 342 -31.23 -18.34 -11.31
N LYS A 343 -29.91 -18.31 -11.10
CA LYS A 343 -29.18 -19.04 -10.05
C LYS A 343 -28.24 -18.12 -9.30
N VAL A 344 -28.24 -18.27 -7.98
CA VAL A 344 -27.29 -17.55 -7.12
C VAL A 344 -26.60 -18.46 -6.13
N TYR A 345 -25.34 -18.16 -5.86
CA TYR A 345 -24.64 -18.60 -4.66
C TYR A 345 -24.71 -17.49 -3.64
N ILE A 346 -24.94 -17.80 -2.38
CA ILE A 346 -24.86 -16.82 -1.29
C ILE A 346 -23.59 -17.06 -0.51
N ALA A 347 -22.85 -16.00 -0.24
CA ALA A 347 -21.74 -16.02 0.68
C ALA A 347 -22.01 -15.09 1.86
N GLY A 348 -21.98 -15.68 3.05
CA GLY A 348 -22.31 -15.01 4.30
C GLY A 348 -23.51 -15.62 5.01
N GLY A 349 -23.52 -15.47 6.33
CA GLY A 349 -24.55 -15.99 7.21
C GLY A 349 -25.88 -15.24 7.12
N THR A 350 -26.86 -15.70 7.88
CA THR A 350 -28.17 -15.03 8.01
C THR A 350 -28.08 -13.68 8.73
N ASP A 351 -26.99 -13.45 9.46
CA ASP A 351 -26.73 -12.19 10.15
C ASP A 351 -26.35 -11.06 9.17
N THR A 352 -25.76 -11.41 8.03
CA THR A 352 -25.33 -10.45 6.99
C THR A 352 -26.24 -10.43 5.77
N ILE A 353 -26.96 -11.54 5.50
CA ILE A 353 -27.99 -11.68 4.47
C ILE A 353 -29.13 -12.55 5.02
N SER A 354 -30.21 -11.94 5.51
CA SER A 354 -31.30 -12.65 6.19
C SER A 354 -32.07 -13.58 5.27
N LYS A 355 -32.84 -14.50 5.86
CA LYS A 355 -33.73 -15.40 5.12
C LYS A 355 -34.82 -14.64 4.34
N ALA A 356 -35.25 -13.48 4.83
CA ALA A 356 -36.19 -12.62 4.13
C ALA A 356 -35.58 -11.98 2.86
N ALA A 357 -34.29 -11.61 2.91
CA ALA A 357 -33.57 -11.16 1.71
C ALA A 357 -33.30 -12.34 0.75
N GLU A 358 -32.89 -13.50 1.27
CA GLU A 358 -32.68 -14.74 0.49
C GLU A 358 -33.93 -15.14 -0.30
N ALA A 359 -35.12 -15.05 0.30
CA ALA A 359 -36.39 -15.40 -0.34
C ALA A 359 -36.75 -14.49 -1.54
N LYS A 360 -36.09 -13.34 -1.70
CA LYS A 360 -36.28 -12.41 -2.83
C LYS A 360 -35.26 -12.63 -3.95
N LEU A 361 -34.31 -13.55 -3.77
CA LEU A 361 -33.34 -13.90 -4.80
C LEU A 361 -33.89 -15.00 -5.72
N PRO A 362 -33.30 -15.20 -6.91
CA PRO A 362 -33.54 -16.38 -7.74
C PRO A 362 -33.16 -17.69 -7.02
N LYS A 363 -33.10 -18.81 -7.76
CA LYS A 363 -32.77 -20.11 -7.19
C LYS A 363 -31.41 -20.08 -6.47
N VAL A 364 -31.44 -20.16 -5.14
CA VAL A 364 -30.22 -20.26 -4.33
C VAL A 364 -29.68 -21.67 -4.46
N ILE A 365 -28.55 -21.81 -5.14
CA ILE A 365 -27.88 -23.11 -5.33
C ILE A 365 -27.23 -23.57 -4.04
N GLU A 366 -26.59 -22.64 -3.34
CA GLU A 366 -25.89 -22.92 -2.10
C GLU A 366 -25.66 -21.64 -1.32
N ARG A 367 -25.74 -21.72 0.01
CA ARG A 367 -25.28 -20.68 0.93
C ARG A 367 -24.01 -21.18 1.63
N MET A 368 -22.88 -20.56 1.32
CA MET A 368 -21.59 -20.83 1.95
C MET A 368 -21.41 -19.85 3.12
N ALA A 369 -21.52 -20.37 4.35
CA ALA A 369 -21.45 -19.56 5.55
C ALA A 369 -20.93 -20.36 6.74
N GLY A 370 -20.21 -19.69 7.63
CA GLY A 370 -19.83 -20.18 8.96
C GLY A 370 -20.35 -19.26 10.06
N LYS A 371 -20.00 -19.55 11.32
CA LYS A 371 -20.40 -18.69 12.47
C LYS A 371 -19.71 -17.33 12.47
N ASN A 372 -18.58 -17.24 11.77
CA ASN A 372 -17.78 -16.04 11.65
C ASN A 372 -17.03 -16.06 10.29
N ARG A 373 -16.34 -14.97 9.98
CA ARG A 373 -15.60 -14.77 8.73
C ARG A 373 -14.55 -15.84 8.43
N TYR A 374 -13.92 -16.40 9.46
CA TYR A 374 -12.88 -17.42 9.31
C TYR A 374 -13.52 -18.74 8.91
N GLU A 375 -14.61 -19.12 9.57
CA GLU A 375 -15.42 -20.28 9.22
C GLU A 375 -16.09 -20.14 7.85
N THR A 376 -16.59 -18.95 7.48
CA THR A 376 -17.13 -18.70 6.14
C THR A 376 -16.06 -18.94 5.07
N SER A 377 -14.81 -18.48 5.29
CA SER A 377 -13.71 -18.75 4.34
C SER A 377 -13.41 -20.24 4.19
N VAL A 378 -13.49 -21.01 5.29
CA VAL A 378 -13.34 -22.47 5.27
C VAL A 378 -14.53 -23.15 4.58
N ALA A 379 -15.76 -22.68 4.78
CA ALA A 379 -16.95 -23.23 4.12
C ALA A 379 -16.85 -23.09 2.59
N ILE A 380 -16.40 -21.92 2.11
CA ILE A 380 -16.14 -21.69 0.68
C ILE A 380 -15.02 -22.61 0.19
N ALA A 381 -13.92 -22.73 0.95
CA ALA A 381 -12.81 -23.60 0.60
C ALA A 381 -13.21 -25.09 0.50
N LYS A 382 -14.00 -25.58 1.47
CA LYS A 382 -14.54 -26.96 1.47
C LYS A 382 -15.50 -27.22 0.30
N SER A 383 -16.34 -26.24 -0.03
CA SER A 383 -17.33 -26.39 -1.11
C SER A 383 -16.69 -26.28 -2.50
N LYS A 384 -15.77 -25.32 -2.69
CA LYS A 384 -15.31 -24.92 -4.02
C LYS A 384 -13.89 -25.33 -4.34
N PHE A 385 -13.01 -25.53 -3.37
CA PHE A 385 -11.58 -25.74 -3.60
C PHE A 385 -11.13 -27.13 -3.13
N GLN A 386 -11.96 -28.14 -3.38
CA GLN A 386 -11.65 -29.53 -3.04
C GLN A 386 -10.37 -29.99 -3.75
N GLY A 387 -9.49 -30.65 -2.99
CA GLY A 387 -8.23 -31.18 -3.51
C GLY A 387 -7.08 -30.17 -3.59
N SER A 388 -7.29 -28.88 -3.29
CA SER A 388 -6.19 -27.91 -3.28
C SER A 388 -5.08 -28.31 -2.31
N LYS A 389 -3.83 -28.15 -2.75
CA LYS A 389 -2.62 -28.41 -1.95
C LYS A 389 -1.91 -27.14 -1.51
N GLU A 390 -2.36 -25.99 -1.98
CA GLU A 390 -1.84 -24.69 -1.59
C GLU A 390 -3.00 -23.78 -1.18
N ALA A 391 -2.74 -22.81 -0.31
CA ALA A 391 -3.70 -21.78 0.07
C ALA A 391 -3.03 -20.44 0.31
N PHE A 392 -3.76 -19.36 0.01
CA PHE A 392 -3.41 -18.03 0.45
C PHE A 392 -4.01 -17.77 1.83
N ILE A 393 -3.22 -17.18 2.73
CA ILE A 393 -3.66 -16.77 4.07
C ILE A 393 -3.67 -15.25 4.12
N ALA A 394 -4.84 -14.66 4.36
CA ALA A 394 -4.98 -13.21 4.46
C ALA A 394 -5.66 -12.82 5.77
N SER A 395 -5.52 -11.55 6.18
CA SER A 395 -6.20 -11.08 7.37
C SER A 395 -7.71 -11.12 7.18
N GLY A 396 -8.44 -11.62 8.17
CA GLY A 396 -9.87 -11.40 8.28
C GLY A 396 -10.21 -10.06 8.95
N GLN A 397 -9.25 -9.37 9.56
CA GLN A 397 -9.47 -8.11 10.28
C GLN A 397 -9.29 -6.87 9.39
N GLN A 398 -8.50 -6.99 8.32
CA GLN A 398 -8.31 -5.99 7.26
C GLN A 398 -8.70 -6.57 5.91
N PHE A 399 -9.16 -5.74 4.98
CA PHE A 399 -9.76 -6.22 3.74
C PHE A 399 -8.85 -6.17 2.51
N ALA A 400 -7.91 -5.22 2.47
CA ALA A 400 -7.21 -4.83 1.25
C ALA A 400 -6.39 -5.99 0.66
N ASP A 401 -5.61 -6.67 1.49
CA ASP A 401 -4.71 -7.74 1.07
C ASP A 401 -5.46 -8.95 0.49
N ALA A 402 -6.53 -9.38 1.16
CA ALA A 402 -7.39 -10.46 0.71
C ALA A 402 -8.11 -10.12 -0.61
N LEU A 403 -8.46 -8.85 -0.79
CA LEU A 403 -9.12 -8.36 -1.99
C LEU A 403 -8.19 -8.42 -3.20
N VAL A 404 -6.97 -7.92 -3.06
CA VAL A 404 -6.02 -7.84 -4.18
C VAL A 404 -5.51 -9.21 -4.61
N ILE A 405 -5.43 -10.19 -3.69
CA ILE A 405 -5.05 -11.56 -4.06
C ILE A 405 -6.21 -12.38 -4.65
N SER A 406 -7.46 -11.95 -4.51
CA SER A 406 -8.63 -12.73 -4.98
C SER A 406 -8.61 -13.10 -6.47
N PRO A 407 -8.23 -12.20 -7.42
CA PRO A 407 -8.10 -12.55 -8.84
C PRO A 407 -7.07 -13.65 -9.09
N ILE A 408 -5.93 -13.58 -8.40
CA ILE A 408 -4.84 -14.56 -8.47
C ILE A 408 -5.26 -15.89 -7.89
N SER A 409 -5.91 -15.85 -6.72
CA SER A 409 -6.47 -17.02 -6.06
C SER A 409 -7.47 -17.74 -6.98
N GLY A 410 -8.35 -16.98 -7.65
CA GLY A 410 -9.27 -17.52 -8.64
C GLY A 410 -8.57 -18.07 -9.90
N LYS A 411 -7.52 -17.40 -10.40
CA LYS A 411 -6.74 -17.84 -11.56
C LYS A 411 -6.03 -19.17 -11.32
N TYR A 412 -5.42 -19.35 -10.15
CA TYR A 412 -4.69 -20.57 -9.80
C TYR A 412 -5.54 -21.62 -9.09
N ASN A 413 -6.85 -21.37 -8.93
CA ASN A 413 -7.78 -22.24 -8.19
C ASN A 413 -7.28 -22.55 -6.76
N LEU A 414 -6.76 -21.54 -6.07
CA LEU A 414 -6.28 -21.64 -4.69
C LEU A 414 -7.29 -20.98 -3.75
N PRO A 415 -7.70 -21.63 -2.64
CA PRO A 415 -8.55 -20.99 -1.65
C PRO A 415 -7.79 -19.87 -0.94
N THR A 416 -8.52 -18.80 -0.63
CA THR A 416 -8.07 -17.74 0.29
C THR A 416 -8.74 -17.97 1.64
N LEU A 417 -7.94 -18.33 2.64
CA LEU A 417 -8.41 -18.53 4.02
C LEU A 417 -8.12 -17.26 4.82
N LEU A 418 -9.11 -16.84 5.60
CA LEU A 418 -8.98 -15.65 6.45
C LEU A 418 -8.51 -16.04 7.84
N VAL A 419 -7.65 -15.24 8.45
CA VAL A 419 -7.15 -15.46 9.82
C VAL A 419 -7.24 -14.22 10.70
N SER A 420 -7.30 -14.45 12.00
CA SER A 420 -7.24 -13.46 13.07
C SER A 420 -5.83 -13.40 13.65
N THR A 421 -5.43 -12.23 14.16
CA THR A 421 -4.29 -12.12 15.08
C THR A 421 -4.53 -12.85 16.41
N ASN A 422 -5.79 -13.15 16.76
CA ASN A 422 -6.11 -14.01 17.89
C ASN A 422 -6.13 -15.48 17.46
N VAL A 423 -5.13 -16.25 17.91
CA VAL A 423 -4.95 -17.67 17.58
C VAL A 423 -6.19 -18.53 17.80
N ASN A 424 -6.98 -18.25 18.84
CA ASN A 424 -8.17 -19.04 19.18
C ASN A 424 -9.29 -18.89 18.14
N SER A 425 -9.31 -17.78 17.40
CA SER A 425 -10.28 -17.57 16.32
C SER A 425 -9.97 -18.39 15.07
N ASN A 426 -8.77 -18.97 14.97
CA ASN A 426 -8.29 -19.67 13.77
C ASN A 426 -8.45 -21.19 13.82
N ARG A 427 -9.12 -21.72 14.85
CA ARG A 427 -9.26 -23.16 15.09
C ARG A 427 -9.79 -23.91 13.86
N GLU A 428 -10.77 -23.33 13.18
CA GLU A 428 -11.42 -23.92 12.02
C GLU A 428 -10.55 -23.89 10.77
N VAL A 429 -9.79 -22.81 10.59
CA VAL A 429 -8.81 -22.66 9.51
C VAL A 429 -7.69 -23.68 9.68
N LYS A 430 -7.15 -23.79 10.90
CA LYS A 430 -6.15 -24.78 11.27
C LYS A 430 -6.63 -26.20 10.98
N ARG A 431 -7.83 -26.54 11.46
CA ARG A 431 -8.44 -27.85 11.24
C ARG A 431 -8.58 -28.17 9.75
N TYR A 432 -9.07 -27.21 8.95
CA TYR A 432 -9.18 -27.39 7.51
C TYR A 432 -7.82 -27.67 6.83
N ILE A 433 -6.79 -26.89 7.17
CA ILE A 433 -5.42 -27.07 6.63
C ILE A 433 -4.89 -28.47 6.93
N GLN A 434 -5.06 -28.94 8.17
CA GLN A 434 -4.62 -30.27 8.61
C GLN A 434 -5.42 -31.40 7.94
N GLU A 435 -6.76 -31.31 7.92
CA GLU A 435 -7.65 -32.32 7.32
C GLU A 435 -7.43 -32.48 5.81
N THR A 436 -7.23 -31.37 5.10
CA THR A 436 -7.06 -31.36 3.64
C THR A 436 -5.62 -31.59 3.18
N LYS A 437 -4.68 -31.63 4.13
CA LYS A 437 -3.24 -31.78 3.88
C LYS A 437 -2.75 -30.72 2.89
N ILE A 438 -3.09 -29.45 3.14
CA ILE A 438 -2.49 -28.33 2.39
C ILE A 438 -1.00 -28.33 2.66
N GLY A 439 -0.19 -28.45 1.62
CA GLY A 439 1.27 -28.55 1.69
C GLY A 439 1.97 -27.20 1.60
N ARG A 440 1.29 -26.12 1.21
CA ARG A 440 1.87 -24.79 1.13
C ARG A 440 0.90 -23.68 1.53
N LEU A 441 1.36 -22.77 2.38
CA LEU A 441 0.64 -21.56 2.79
C LEU A 441 1.42 -20.32 2.35
N THR A 442 0.78 -19.41 1.63
CA THR A 442 1.37 -18.10 1.34
C THR A 442 0.59 -17.01 2.08
N ALA A 443 1.21 -16.38 3.06
CA ALA A 443 0.66 -15.23 3.76
C ALA A 443 0.63 -14.01 2.84
N ILE A 444 -0.50 -13.30 2.83
CA ILE A 444 -0.71 -12.07 2.07
C ILE A 444 -0.97 -10.95 3.07
N GLY A 445 -0.10 -9.95 3.06
CA GLY A 445 -0.11 -8.85 4.02
C GLY A 445 0.96 -8.96 5.10
N GLY A 446 1.24 -7.84 5.76
CA GLY A 446 2.31 -7.70 6.73
C GLY A 446 2.08 -8.42 8.07
N GLU A 447 3.15 -8.51 8.86
CA GLU A 447 3.19 -9.17 10.18
C GLU A 447 2.13 -8.64 11.16
N ARG A 448 1.76 -7.36 11.06
CA ARG A 448 0.77 -6.73 11.94
C ARG A 448 -0.60 -7.44 11.92
N TYR A 449 -1.03 -7.92 10.76
CA TYR A 449 -2.38 -8.48 10.56
C TYR A 449 -2.39 -9.95 10.15
N VAL A 450 -1.25 -10.47 9.68
CA VAL A 450 -1.03 -11.90 9.46
C VAL A 450 0.31 -12.29 10.08
N PRO A 451 0.42 -12.35 11.43
CA PRO A 451 1.69 -12.65 12.08
C PRO A 451 2.23 -14.02 11.69
N SER A 452 3.55 -14.15 11.54
CA SER A 452 4.21 -15.45 11.28
C SER A 452 3.90 -16.46 12.39
N SER A 453 3.73 -16.00 13.64
CA SER A 453 3.29 -16.86 14.74
C SER A 453 1.90 -17.47 14.51
N ILE A 454 0.99 -16.74 13.85
CA ILE A 454 -0.31 -17.26 13.44
C ILE A 454 -0.14 -18.29 12.33
N ILE A 455 0.65 -18.00 11.30
CA ILE A 455 0.92 -18.97 10.22
C ILE A 455 1.52 -20.26 10.79
N ASP A 456 2.54 -20.16 11.64
CA ASP A 456 3.14 -21.31 12.30
C ASP A 456 2.11 -22.10 13.13
N SER A 457 1.21 -21.42 13.83
CA SER A 457 0.16 -22.07 14.63
C SER A 457 -0.82 -22.90 13.79
N LEU A 458 -1.00 -22.58 12.51
CA LEU A 458 -1.84 -23.34 11.56
C LEU A 458 -1.15 -24.62 11.07
N THR A 459 0.18 -24.61 11.03
CA THR A 459 1.02 -25.69 10.49
C THR A 459 1.45 -26.74 11.52
N LYS A 460 1.42 -26.38 12.80
CA LYS A 460 1.61 -27.29 13.94
C LYS A 460 0.32 -28.03 14.25
#